data_AF-A0A7D8V2B1-F1
#
_entry.id   AF-A0A7D8V2B1-F1
#
_cell.length_a   1.000
_cell.length_b   1.000
_cell.length_c   1.000
_cell.angle_alpha   90.00
_cell.angle_beta   90.00
_cell.angle_gamma   90.00
#
_symmetry.space_group_name_H-M   'P 1'
#
loop_
_entity.id
_entity.type
_entity.pdbx_description
1 polymer ?
#
loop_
_entity_poly.entity_id
_entity_poly.type
_entity_poly.pdbx_seq_one_letter_code
_entity_poly.pdbx_strand_id
1 'polypeptide(L)'
;MTSGAATTDTTTAAAEDAQRVRRARRAEAYPAPSPLETLKAYLPSTGGTELPPWATDPPTVAAVSATLAVLGTLGGVRVYRRFFKRIRNADSLSTAVLDKKPFIRGVVTRVGDGDNFRLYHTPGPFWRYPLKLRRVPTSPKELKDNTLSIRIAGVDAPENAHFGNPAQPYAKEALEWLTKTVLGKRMKCQLLRKDQYNRIVAVPYIARPILPNKPLPLMMLKEGTAVVYTSGGAEYGPWGLEGLQKAEDDARRHRRGLWAAKSVELPKDYKKRVKAGSGDADEVALGDRPGFWERLGRWLGRKT
;
A
#
# COMPACT_ATOMS: atom_id res chain seq x y z
N MET A 1 -33.00 -80.36 -40.57
CA MET A 1 -32.94 -79.17 -41.44
C MET A 1 -33.81 -78.08 -40.81
N THR A 2 -33.17 -76.98 -40.41
CA THR A 2 -33.65 -75.59 -40.27
C THR A 2 -35.16 -75.29 -40.26
N SER A 3 -35.64 -74.60 -39.22
CA SER A 3 -36.65 -73.52 -39.23
C SER A 3 -37.25 -73.41 -37.81
N GLY A 4 -36.96 -72.39 -37.01
CA GLY A 4 -37.75 -71.17 -37.04
C GLY A 4 -37.23 -70.19 -35.99
N ALA A 5 -36.43 -69.23 -36.46
CA ALA A 5 -36.06 -68.03 -35.75
C ALA A 5 -37.01 -66.89 -36.16
N ALA A 6 -36.98 -65.82 -35.37
CA ALA A 6 -37.51 -64.48 -35.65
C ALA A 6 -39.00 -64.25 -35.34
N THR A 7 -39.29 -63.86 -34.10
CA THR A 7 -40.46 -63.01 -33.82
C THR A 7 -40.28 -62.06 -32.63
N THR A 8 -39.04 -61.80 -32.18
CA THR A 8 -38.78 -60.92 -31.03
C THR A 8 -38.17 -59.57 -31.38
N ASP A 9 -37.66 -59.36 -32.60
CA ASP A 9 -36.94 -58.13 -32.97
C ASP A 9 -37.86 -56.99 -33.45
N THR A 10 -39.07 -57.30 -33.92
CA THR A 10 -39.96 -56.27 -34.49
C THR A 10 -40.63 -55.42 -33.43
N THR A 11 -40.91 -55.98 -32.24
CA THR A 11 -41.62 -55.28 -31.16
C THR A 11 -40.71 -54.32 -30.38
N THR A 12 -39.44 -54.69 -30.19
CA THR A 12 -38.42 -53.83 -29.56
C THR A 12 -38.00 -52.68 -30.47
N ALA A 13 -37.80 -52.93 -31.77
CA ALA A 13 -37.49 -51.90 -32.74
C ALA A 13 -38.61 -50.85 -32.86
N ALA A 14 -39.88 -51.29 -32.90
CA ALA A 14 -41.02 -50.37 -32.96
C ALA A 14 -41.20 -49.53 -31.67
N ALA A 15 -40.87 -50.10 -30.51
CA ALA A 15 -40.92 -49.37 -29.23
C ALA A 15 -39.81 -48.32 -29.12
N GLU A 16 -38.61 -48.63 -29.62
CA GLU A 16 -37.50 -47.68 -29.66
C GLU A 16 -37.75 -46.54 -30.65
N ASP A 17 -38.32 -46.82 -31.82
CA ASP A 17 -38.69 -45.77 -32.78
C ASP A 17 -39.83 -44.89 -32.25
N ALA A 18 -40.84 -45.46 -31.60
CA ALA A 18 -41.88 -44.69 -30.94
C ALA A 18 -41.32 -43.79 -29.82
N GLN A 19 -40.30 -44.26 -29.08
CA GLN A 19 -39.60 -43.45 -28.09
C GLN A 19 -38.70 -42.39 -28.72
N ARG A 20 -38.04 -42.66 -29.85
CA ARG A 20 -37.24 -41.67 -30.61
C ARG A 20 -38.12 -40.57 -31.17
N VAL A 21 -39.26 -40.91 -31.78
CA VAL A 21 -40.23 -39.94 -32.28
C VAL A 21 -40.84 -39.12 -31.15
N ARG A 22 -41.14 -39.73 -29.99
CA ARG A 22 -41.59 -38.99 -28.79
C ARG A 22 -40.50 -38.07 -28.23
N ARG A 23 -39.24 -38.50 -28.20
CA ARG A 23 -38.10 -37.66 -27.76
C ARG A 23 -37.84 -36.51 -28.72
N ALA A 24 -37.93 -36.74 -30.03
CA ALA A 24 -37.81 -35.71 -31.06
C ALA A 24 -38.94 -34.67 -30.94
N ARG A 25 -40.20 -35.11 -30.83
CA ARG A 25 -41.36 -34.22 -30.60
C ARG A 25 -41.29 -33.46 -29.28
N ARG A 26 -40.73 -34.08 -28.22
CA ARG A 26 -40.55 -33.42 -26.91
C ARG A 26 -39.41 -32.39 -26.91
N ALA A 27 -38.38 -32.58 -27.75
CA ALA A 27 -37.32 -31.60 -27.96
C ALA A 27 -37.80 -30.41 -28.81
N GLU A 28 -38.72 -30.63 -29.75
CA GLU A 28 -39.40 -29.56 -30.51
C GLU A 28 -40.36 -28.72 -29.64
N ALA A 29 -40.93 -29.30 -28.58
CA ALA A 29 -41.93 -28.63 -27.73
C ALA A 29 -41.33 -27.57 -26.77
N TYR A 30 -40.01 -27.51 -26.62
CA TYR A 30 -39.33 -26.46 -25.86
C TYR A 30 -38.17 -25.89 -26.67
N PRO A 31 -38.40 -24.93 -27.58
CA PRO A 31 -37.32 -24.05 -27.97
C PRO A 31 -36.88 -23.33 -26.69
N ALA A 32 -35.74 -23.74 -26.12
CA ALA A 32 -35.14 -22.96 -25.05
C ALA A 32 -34.90 -21.56 -25.64
N PRO A 33 -35.60 -20.51 -25.15
CA PRO A 33 -35.45 -19.19 -25.73
C PRO A 33 -33.98 -18.83 -25.65
N SER A 34 -33.43 -18.30 -26.75
CA SER A 34 -32.04 -17.86 -26.74
C SER A 34 -31.83 -16.90 -25.55
N PRO A 35 -30.62 -16.80 -24.97
CA PRO A 35 -30.35 -15.88 -23.88
C PRO A 35 -30.81 -14.44 -24.20
N LEU A 36 -30.77 -14.07 -25.48
CA LEU A 36 -31.27 -12.79 -25.99
C LEU A 36 -32.80 -12.66 -25.97
N GLU A 37 -33.55 -13.72 -26.23
CA GLU A 37 -35.02 -13.71 -26.12
C GLU A 37 -35.48 -13.67 -24.67
N THR A 38 -34.78 -14.39 -23.80
CA THR A 38 -35.04 -14.33 -22.35
C THR A 38 -34.78 -12.91 -21.82
N LEU A 39 -33.68 -12.26 -22.25
CA LEU A 39 -33.39 -10.87 -21.90
C LEU A 39 -34.46 -9.89 -22.41
N LYS A 40 -34.98 -10.10 -23.62
CA LYS A 40 -36.09 -9.29 -24.17
C LYS A 40 -37.39 -9.45 -23.36
N ALA A 41 -37.67 -10.63 -22.82
CA ALA A 41 -38.86 -10.87 -22.00
C ALA A 41 -38.80 -10.21 -20.61
N TYR A 42 -37.59 -10.00 -20.07
CA TYR A 42 -37.38 -9.31 -18.79
C TYR A 42 -37.19 -7.79 -18.92
N LEU A 43 -36.97 -7.29 -20.14
CA LEU A 43 -37.02 -5.87 -20.42
C LEU A 43 -38.49 -5.45 -20.46
N PRO A 44 -38.91 -4.43 -19.68
CA PRO A 44 -40.28 -3.94 -19.73
C PRO A 44 -40.59 -3.58 -21.19
N SER A 45 -41.68 -4.10 -21.75
CA SER A 45 -42.15 -3.66 -23.06
C SER A 45 -42.44 -2.18 -22.93
N THR A 46 -41.52 -1.35 -23.42
CA THR A 46 -41.75 0.09 -23.54
C THR A 46 -42.87 0.24 -24.55
N GLY A 47 -44.10 0.30 -24.07
CA GLY A 47 -45.26 0.58 -24.91
C GLY A 47 -45.01 1.90 -25.63
N GLY A 48 -44.95 1.84 -26.97
CA GLY A 48 -45.15 2.98 -27.86
C GLY A 48 -44.33 4.25 -27.61
N THR A 49 -43.14 4.19 -27.01
CA THR A 49 -42.19 5.30 -27.11
C THR A 49 -41.42 5.16 -28.41
N GLU A 50 -41.95 5.80 -29.47
CA GLU A 50 -41.16 6.04 -30.68
C GLU A 50 -39.81 6.61 -30.27
N LEU A 51 -38.73 5.99 -30.75
CA LEU A 51 -37.39 6.50 -30.51
C LEU A 51 -37.35 7.95 -31.02
N PRO A 52 -36.70 8.87 -30.29
CA PRO A 52 -36.65 10.25 -30.72
C PRO A 52 -36.02 10.34 -32.13
N PRO A 53 -36.43 11.28 -32.99
CA PRO A 53 -36.03 11.30 -34.41
C PRO A 53 -34.51 11.27 -34.69
N TRP A 54 -33.70 11.72 -33.73
CA TRP A 54 -32.22 11.66 -33.82
C TRP A 54 -31.66 10.24 -33.66
N ALA A 55 -32.42 9.32 -33.05
CA ALA A 55 -32.03 7.94 -32.79
C ALA A 55 -32.37 6.99 -33.95
N THR A 56 -33.08 7.46 -34.98
CA THR A 56 -33.41 6.70 -36.18
C THR A 56 -32.49 7.01 -37.37
N ASP A 57 -31.72 8.09 -37.30
CA ASP A 57 -30.80 8.53 -38.35
C ASP A 57 -29.39 7.91 -38.16
N PRO A 58 -28.91 7.01 -39.06
CA PRO A 58 -27.64 6.31 -38.90
C PRO A 58 -26.40 7.19 -38.66
N PRO A 59 -26.16 8.29 -39.41
CA PRO A 59 -25.02 9.18 -39.13
C PRO A 59 -25.13 9.88 -37.77
N THR A 60 -26.33 10.26 -37.33
CA THR A 60 -26.53 10.88 -36.01
C THR A 60 -26.23 9.90 -34.88
N VAL A 61 -26.72 8.65 -35.00
CA VAL A 61 -26.41 7.57 -34.04
C VAL A 61 -24.90 7.27 -34.02
N ALA A 62 -24.25 7.23 -35.18
CA ALA A 62 -22.79 7.04 -35.28
C ALA A 62 -22.02 8.18 -34.60
N ALA A 63 -22.41 9.44 -34.83
CA ALA A 63 -21.76 10.60 -34.23
C ALA A 63 -21.95 10.66 -32.70
N VAL A 64 -23.16 10.40 -32.20
CA VAL A 64 -23.45 10.39 -30.76
C VAL A 64 -22.71 9.25 -30.06
N SER A 65 -22.74 8.04 -30.62
CA SER A 65 -22.06 6.88 -30.05
C SER A 65 -20.53 7.07 -30.03
N ALA A 66 -19.94 7.61 -31.10
CA ALA A 66 -18.52 7.95 -31.14
C ALA A 66 -18.16 9.01 -30.09
N THR A 67 -18.98 10.05 -29.95
CA THR A 67 -18.76 11.12 -28.97
C THR A 67 -18.83 10.57 -27.54
N LEU A 68 -19.84 9.76 -27.22
CA LEU A 68 -19.96 9.11 -25.92
C LEU A 68 -18.79 8.16 -25.63
N ALA A 69 -18.33 7.42 -26.63
CA ALA A 69 -17.17 6.54 -26.49
C ALA A 69 -15.90 7.34 -26.15
N VAL A 70 -15.66 8.46 -26.84
CA VAL A 70 -14.51 9.34 -26.57
C VAL A 70 -14.60 9.96 -25.18
N LEU A 71 -15.75 10.55 -24.82
CA LEU A 71 -15.96 11.16 -23.51
C LEU A 71 -15.86 10.12 -22.38
N GLY A 72 -16.45 8.95 -22.57
CA GLY A 72 -16.38 7.83 -21.64
C GLY A 72 -14.94 7.34 -21.46
N THR A 73 -14.16 7.25 -22.53
CA THR A 73 -12.74 6.87 -22.47
C THR A 73 -11.91 7.91 -21.73
N LEU A 74 -12.04 9.19 -22.08
CA LEU A 74 -11.31 10.28 -21.42
C LEU A 74 -11.69 10.41 -19.94
N GLY A 75 -12.99 10.35 -19.63
CA GLY A 75 -13.52 10.32 -18.27
C GLY A 75 -13.01 9.13 -17.48
N GLY A 76 -13.07 7.92 -18.07
CA GLY A 76 -12.56 6.68 -17.49
C GLY A 76 -11.06 6.74 -17.19
N VAL A 77 -10.25 7.22 -18.12
CA VAL A 77 -8.81 7.43 -17.91
C VAL A 77 -8.55 8.43 -16.78
N ARG A 78 -9.34 9.50 -16.69
CA ARG A 78 -9.20 10.50 -15.62
C ARG A 78 -9.58 9.94 -14.25
N VAL A 79 -10.68 9.19 -14.16
CA VAL A 79 -11.10 8.47 -12.95
C VAL A 79 -10.05 7.44 -12.53
N TYR A 80 -9.54 6.64 -13.47
CA TYR A 80 -8.47 5.67 -13.22
C TYR A 80 -7.22 6.33 -12.65
N ARG A 81 -6.73 7.40 -13.29
CA ARG A 81 -5.55 8.15 -12.85
C ARG A 81 -5.76 8.78 -11.47
N ARG A 82 -6.98 9.21 -11.13
CA ARG A 82 -7.30 9.86 -9.85
C ARG A 82 -7.46 8.88 -8.69
N PHE A 83 -8.10 7.73 -8.91
CA PHE A 83 -8.54 6.83 -7.83
C PHE A 83 -7.92 5.44 -7.84
N PHE A 84 -7.44 4.95 -8.98
CA PHE A 84 -6.98 3.57 -9.15
C PHE A 84 -5.48 3.44 -9.44
N LYS A 85 -4.82 4.51 -9.90
CA LYS A 85 -3.37 4.50 -10.17
C LYS A 85 -2.59 4.23 -8.88
N ARG A 86 -1.81 3.16 -8.88
CA ARG A 86 -0.90 2.81 -7.77
C ARG A 86 0.36 3.67 -7.81
N ILE A 87 0.88 3.95 -6.62
CA ILE A 87 2.13 4.66 -6.37
C ILE A 87 3.08 3.57 -5.90
N ARG A 88 4.15 3.29 -6.66
CA ARG A 88 5.03 2.14 -6.40
C ARG A 88 6.15 2.50 -5.44
N ASN A 89 6.78 3.64 -5.70
CA ASN A 89 7.93 4.15 -4.96
C ASN A 89 7.75 5.67 -4.72
N ALA A 90 8.65 6.23 -3.92
CA ALA A 90 8.67 7.67 -3.65
C ALA A 90 9.13 8.51 -4.86
N ASP A 91 9.71 7.90 -5.89
CA ASP A 91 10.09 8.60 -7.13
C ASP A 91 8.89 8.89 -8.04
N SER A 92 7.84 8.08 -7.94
CA SER A 92 6.59 8.31 -8.65
C SER A 92 5.77 9.49 -8.10
N LEU A 93 6.23 10.13 -7.02
CA LEU A 93 5.61 11.31 -6.40
C LEU A 93 6.44 12.55 -6.70
N SER A 94 5.86 13.49 -7.44
CA SER A 94 6.43 14.82 -7.60
C SER A 94 6.16 15.68 -6.37
N THR A 95 7.01 16.68 -6.15
CA THR A 95 6.83 17.70 -5.10
C THR A 95 5.48 18.40 -5.21
N ALA A 96 5.06 18.79 -6.41
CA ALA A 96 3.75 19.40 -6.65
C ALA A 96 2.54 18.53 -6.22
N VAL A 97 2.70 17.20 -6.19
CA VAL A 97 1.67 16.30 -5.65
C VAL A 97 1.71 16.28 -4.13
N LEU A 98 2.91 16.31 -3.53
CA LEU A 98 3.11 16.34 -2.08
C LEU A 98 2.68 17.66 -1.45
N ASP A 99 2.81 18.79 -2.15
CA ASP A 99 2.38 20.11 -1.68
C ASP A 99 0.87 20.16 -1.37
N LYS A 100 0.08 19.32 -2.07
CA LYS A 100 -1.36 19.16 -1.84
C LYS A 100 -1.69 18.29 -0.61
N LYS A 101 -0.66 17.79 0.07
CA LYS A 101 -0.70 16.92 1.25
C LYS A 101 -1.73 15.78 1.12
N PRO A 102 -1.64 14.95 0.06
CA PRO A 102 -2.68 13.98 -0.26
C PRO A 102 -2.71 12.84 0.74
N PHE A 103 -3.91 12.31 0.96
CA PHE A 103 -4.07 11.07 1.71
C PHE A 103 -3.95 9.86 0.79
N ILE A 104 -3.06 8.93 1.16
CA ILE A 104 -2.95 7.62 0.53
C ILE A 104 -3.44 6.53 1.48
N ARG A 105 -3.84 5.39 0.91
CA ARG A 105 -4.26 4.21 1.68
C ARG A 105 -3.40 3.01 1.30
N GLY A 106 -2.91 2.28 2.28
CA GLY A 106 -2.07 1.12 2.02
C GLY A 106 -2.11 0.10 3.14
N VAL A 107 -1.36 -0.98 2.95
CA VAL A 107 -1.13 -2.02 3.96
C VAL A 107 0.34 -2.02 4.34
N VAL A 108 0.66 -2.09 5.63
CA VAL A 108 2.05 -2.18 6.08
C VAL A 108 2.58 -3.59 5.81
N THR A 109 3.71 -3.65 5.14
CA THR A 109 4.33 -4.91 4.70
C THR A 109 5.55 -5.28 5.52
N ARG A 110 6.35 -4.28 5.92
CA ARG A 110 7.56 -4.47 6.72
C ARG A 110 7.77 -3.28 7.64
N VAL A 111 8.27 -3.54 8.83
CA VAL A 111 8.78 -2.53 9.77
C VAL A 111 10.27 -2.79 9.94
N GLY A 112 11.09 -1.75 9.79
CA GLY A 112 12.54 -1.85 9.86
C GLY A 112 13.11 -1.20 11.12
N ASP A 113 12.58 -0.02 11.46
CA ASP A 113 13.03 0.80 12.57
C ASP A 113 11.82 1.19 13.45
N GLY A 114 12.10 1.75 14.62
CA GLY A 114 11.07 2.20 15.57
C GLY A 114 10.23 3.38 15.10
N ASP A 115 10.61 4.08 14.03
CA ASP A 115 9.94 5.27 13.49
C ASP A 115 9.65 5.20 11.97
N ASN A 116 9.96 4.06 11.32
CA ASN A 116 9.86 3.88 9.88
C ASN A 116 9.20 2.55 9.50
N PHE A 117 8.39 2.56 8.43
CA PHE A 117 7.81 1.33 7.88
C PHE A 117 7.59 1.39 6.36
N ARG A 118 7.43 0.21 5.75
CA ARG A 118 7.15 0.03 4.32
C ARG A 118 5.66 -0.16 4.09
N LEU A 119 5.06 0.74 3.33
CA LEU A 119 3.64 0.75 2.98
C LEU A 119 3.43 0.31 1.53
N TYR A 120 2.60 -0.70 1.31
CA TYR A 120 2.12 -1.06 -0.01
C TYR A 120 0.85 -0.27 -0.35
N HIS A 121 0.90 0.58 -1.37
CA HIS A 121 -0.24 1.43 -1.76
C HIS A 121 -1.38 0.59 -2.34
N THR A 122 -2.58 0.73 -1.78
CA THR A 122 -3.80 0.02 -2.19
C THR A 122 -4.88 1.02 -2.64
N PRO A 123 -4.78 1.58 -3.87
CA PRO A 123 -5.75 2.55 -4.38
C PRO A 123 -7.08 1.88 -4.76
N GLY A 124 -8.16 2.63 -4.58
CA GLY A 124 -9.50 2.22 -4.99
C GLY A 124 -10.13 1.09 -4.18
N PRO A 125 -11.28 0.56 -4.66
CA PRO A 125 -11.95 -0.60 -4.09
C PRO A 125 -11.21 -1.93 -4.38
N PHE A 126 -11.80 -3.04 -3.92
CA PHE A 126 -11.40 -4.42 -4.19
C PHE A 126 -10.17 -4.98 -3.44
N TRP A 127 -9.72 -4.27 -2.40
CA TRP A 127 -8.69 -4.76 -1.48
C TRP A 127 -9.28 -5.37 -0.19
N ARG A 128 -10.61 -5.41 -0.06
CA ARG A 128 -11.35 -5.94 1.10
C ARG A 128 -12.59 -6.71 0.63
N TYR A 129 -13.00 -7.69 1.45
CA TYR A 129 -14.30 -8.35 1.35
C TYR A 129 -15.47 -7.33 1.36
N PRO A 130 -16.57 -7.55 0.61
CA PRO A 130 -16.94 -8.78 -0.12
C PRO A 130 -16.24 -9.01 -1.46
N LEU A 131 -15.90 -7.95 -2.20
CA LEU A 131 -15.33 -8.07 -3.55
C LEU A 131 -13.80 -7.96 -3.54
N LYS A 132 -13.10 -8.93 -2.92
CA LYS A 132 -11.63 -8.90 -2.83
C LYS A 132 -10.96 -9.46 -4.11
N LEU A 133 -10.91 -8.65 -5.16
CA LEU A 133 -10.27 -9.02 -6.45
C LEU A 133 -8.76 -8.77 -6.49
N ARG A 134 -8.20 -8.02 -5.52
CA ARG A 134 -6.77 -7.67 -5.48
C ARG A 134 -6.10 -8.25 -4.25
N ARG A 135 -4.89 -8.79 -4.42
CA ARG A 135 -4.05 -9.35 -3.36
C ARG A 135 -2.84 -8.45 -3.10
N VAL A 136 -2.48 -8.31 -1.83
CA VAL A 136 -1.20 -7.69 -1.43
C VAL A 136 -0.12 -8.78 -1.48
N PRO A 137 0.98 -8.59 -2.21
CA PRO A 137 2.07 -9.56 -2.29
C PRO A 137 2.75 -9.70 -0.93
N THR A 138 3.22 -10.90 -0.62
CA THR A 138 3.93 -11.23 0.63
C THR A 138 5.40 -11.56 0.39
N SER A 139 5.79 -11.84 -0.86
CA SER A 139 7.16 -12.22 -1.18
C SER A 139 8.09 -10.99 -1.18
N PRO A 140 9.31 -11.08 -0.59
CA PRO A 140 10.25 -9.96 -0.57
C PRO A 140 10.63 -9.46 -1.98
N LYS A 141 10.74 -10.38 -2.96
CA LYS A 141 11.09 -10.07 -4.35
C LYS A 141 10.04 -9.18 -5.03
N GLU A 142 8.75 -9.45 -4.80
CA GLU A 142 7.66 -8.63 -5.37
C GLU A 142 7.51 -7.28 -4.65
N LEU A 143 7.88 -7.21 -3.38
CA LEU A 143 7.79 -6.00 -2.56
C LEU A 143 8.93 -5.01 -2.81
N LYS A 144 10.06 -5.48 -3.35
CA LYS A 144 11.18 -4.64 -3.78
C LYS A 144 10.69 -3.61 -4.79
N ASP A 145 11.00 -2.34 -4.55
CA ASP A 145 10.62 -1.17 -5.38
C ASP A 145 9.12 -0.96 -5.61
N ASN A 146 8.27 -1.73 -4.93
CA ASN A 146 6.81 -1.64 -4.98
C ASN A 146 6.18 -1.17 -3.66
N THR A 147 7.01 -0.67 -2.74
CA THR A 147 6.59 -0.16 -1.44
C THR A 147 7.12 1.24 -1.20
N LEU A 148 6.33 2.03 -0.47
CA LEU A 148 6.67 3.36 -0.03
C LEU A 148 7.36 3.28 1.32
N SER A 149 8.56 3.87 1.44
CA SER A 149 9.21 4.05 2.74
C SER A 149 8.58 5.24 3.44
N ILE A 150 7.85 5.00 4.52
CA ILE A 150 7.18 6.04 5.30
C ILE A 150 8.00 6.33 6.55
N ARG A 151 8.40 7.60 6.73
CA ARG A 151 8.92 8.14 7.99
C ARG A 151 7.77 8.81 8.74
N ILE A 152 7.60 8.45 10.01
CA ILE A 152 6.52 8.99 10.82
C ILE A 152 6.86 10.45 11.18
N ALA A 153 5.94 11.36 10.89
CA ALA A 153 6.14 12.79 11.13
C ALA A 153 6.06 13.14 12.62
N GLY A 154 6.93 14.04 13.08
CA GLY A 154 6.88 14.67 14.41
C GLY A 154 7.37 13.80 15.56
N VAL A 155 7.81 12.57 15.31
CA VAL A 155 8.30 11.62 16.32
C VAL A 155 9.64 11.04 15.91
N ASP A 156 10.49 10.74 16.89
CA ASP A 156 11.74 10.00 16.73
C ASP A 156 11.76 8.85 17.75
N ALA A 157 12.06 7.64 17.31
CA ALA A 157 12.17 6.49 18.20
C ALA A 157 13.61 6.31 18.69
N PRO A 158 13.84 5.59 19.79
CA PRO A 158 15.20 5.21 20.19
C PRO A 158 15.89 4.40 19.10
N GLU A 159 17.16 4.72 18.83
CA GLU A 159 17.94 4.09 17.75
C GLU A 159 18.31 2.66 18.11
N ASN A 160 18.07 1.74 17.18
CA ASN A 160 18.51 0.35 17.33
C ASN A 160 20.01 0.21 17.01
N ALA A 161 20.62 -0.91 17.40
CA ALA A 161 22.02 -1.17 17.10
C ALA A 161 22.25 -1.17 15.58
N HIS A 162 23.13 -0.30 15.10
CA HIS A 162 23.43 -0.17 13.67
C HIS A 162 24.90 0.15 13.44
N PHE A 163 25.52 -0.61 12.52
CA PHE A 163 26.91 -0.44 12.09
C PHE A 163 27.94 -0.35 13.24
N GLY A 164 27.85 -1.27 14.21
CA GLY A 164 28.79 -1.35 15.33
C GLY A 164 28.45 -0.42 16.51
N ASN A 165 27.45 0.45 16.38
CA ASN A 165 26.99 1.29 17.50
C ASN A 165 26.03 0.52 18.43
N PRO A 166 26.14 0.69 19.75
CA PRO A 166 25.25 0.03 20.72
C PRO A 166 23.83 0.56 20.61
N ALA A 167 22.83 -0.30 20.74
CA ALA A 167 21.42 0.12 20.76
C ALA A 167 21.15 1.07 21.94
N GLN A 168 20.23 2.02 21.73
CA GLN A 168 19.71 2.82 22.83
C GLN A 168 18.83 1.95 23.76
N PRO A 169 18.74 2.31 25.05
CA PRO A 169 17.76 1.72 25.94
C PRO A 169 16.35 1.82 25.34
N TYR A 170 15.56 0.75 25.45
CA TYR A 170 14.17 0.68 24.98
C TYR A 170 13.97 0.66 23.44
N ALA A 171 15.05 0.63 22.63
CA ALA A 171 14.94 0.63 21.17
C ALA A 171 14.26 -0.63 20.61
N LYS A 172 14.54 -1.80 21.19
CA LYS A 172 13.97 -3.09 20.76
C LYS A 172 12.48 -3.15 21.07
N GLU A 173 12.09 -2.74 22.26
CA GLU A 173 10.71 -2.69 22.75
C GLU A 173 9.86 -1.71 21.90
N ALA A 174 10.44 -0.55 21.54
CA ALA A 174 9.78 0.40 20.65
C ALA A 174 9.53 -0.19 19.25
N LEU A 175 10.52 -0.89 18.68
CA LEU A 175 10.38 -1.58 17.39
C LEU A 175 9.33 -2.69 17.44
N GLU A 176 9.33 -3.51 18.49
CA GLU A 176 8.35 -4.58 18.70
C GLU A 176 6.93 -4.02 18.85
N TRP A 177 6.77 -2.95 19.63
CA TRP A 177 5.49 -2.26 19.78
C TRP A 177 4.97 -1.73 18.45
N LEU A 178 5.82 -1.07 17.67
CA LEU A 178 5.44 -0.54 16.36
C LEU A 178 5.03 -1.69 15.43
N THR A 179 5.84 -2.74 15.37
CA THR A 179 5.59 -3.93 14.55
C THR A 179 4.24 -4.56 14.88
N LYS A 180 3.96 -4.84 16.16
CA LYS A 180 2.67 -5.37 16.62
C LYS A 180 1.51 -4.43 16.32
N THR A 181 1.75 -3.13 16.37
CA THR A 181 0.72 -2.11 16.18
C THR A 181 0.35 -1.91 14.72
N VAL A 182 1.29 -1.98 13.77
CA VAL A 182 1.03 -1.59 12.37
C VAL A 182 1.15 -2.70 11.34
N LEU A 183 1.91 -3.77 11.62
CA LEU A 183 2.18 -4.82 10.63
C LEU A 183 0.89 -5.47 10.13
N GLY A 184 0.74 -5.58 8.80
CA GLY A 184 -0.45 -6.16 8.16
C GLY A 184 -1.72 -5.29 8.25
N LYS A 185 -1.69 -4.17 8.99
CA LYS A 185 -2.86 -3.29 9.13
C LYS A 185 -2.96 -2.32 7.96
N ARG A 186 -4.20 -1.90 7.69
CA ARG A 186 -4.48 -0.84 6.72
C ARG A 186 -4.19 0.51 7.36
N MET A 187 -3.40 1.32 6.66
CA MET A 187 -3.04 2.66 7.07
C MET A 187 -3.61 3.67 6.08
N LYS A 188 -4.09 4.79 6.60
CA LYS A 188 -4.34 6.02 5.85
C LYS A 188 -3.21 6.97 6.20
N CYS A 189 -2.36 7.35 5.25
CA CYS A 189 -1.22 8.22 5.50
C CYS A 189 -1.41 9.55 4.79
N GLN A 190 -1.29 10.66 5.52
CA GLN A 190 -1.20 11.99 4.91
C GLN A 190 0.24 12.23 4.50
N LEU A 191 0.50 12.31 3.20
CA LEU A 191 1.85 12.58 2.71
C LEU A 191 2.16 14.06 2.90
N LEU A 192 3.38 14.37 3.32
CA LEU A 192 3.80 15.72 3.62
C LEU A 192 4.95 16.16 2.71
N ARG A 193 6.11 15.53 2.88
CA ARG A 193 7.31 15.83 2.08
C ARG A 193 8.12 14.58 1.78
N LYS A 194 9.02 14.71 0.81
CA LYS A 194 10.06 13.72 0.50
C LYS A 194 11.35 14.12 1.24
N ASP A 195 11.98 13.14 1.85
CA ASP A 195 13.25 13.27 2.59
C ASP A 195 14.44 12.96 1.67
N GLN A 196 15.66 13.34 2.10
CA GLN A 196 16.91 13.14 1.36
C GLN A 196 17.20 11.66 1.05
N TYR A 197 16.73 10.74 1.91
CA TYR A 197 16.88 9.30 1.73
C TYR A 197 15.75 8.65 0.89
N ASN A 198 15.03 9.44 0.08
CA ASN A 198 13.89 8.98 -0.71
C ASN A 198 12.75 8.35 0.14
N ARG A 199 12.67 8.75 1.42
CA ARG A 199 11.57 8.40 2.33
C ARG A 199 10.49 9.46 2.25
N ILE A 200 9.24 9.09 2.47
CA ILE A 200 8.13 10.04 2.51
C ILE A 200 7.80 10.29 3.97
N VAL A 201 7.96 11.54 4.40
CA VAL A 201 7.48 12.01 5.70
C VAL A 201 5.97 12.08 5.62
N ALA A 202 5.28 11.38 6.51
CA ALA A 202 3.83 11.31 6.50
C ALA A 202 3.26 11.23 7.92
N VAL A 203 1.99 11.60 8.04
CA VAL A 203 1.20 11.38 9.26
C VAL A 203 0.34 10.12 9.07
N PRO A 204 0.76 8.98 9.62
CA PRO A 204 0.02 7.73 9.50
C PRO A 204 -1.14 7.63 10.49
N TYR A 205 -2.25 7.09 9.99
CA TYR A 205 -3.44 6.75 10.76
C TYR A 205 -3.79 5.28 10.53
N ILE A 206 -4.08 4.55 11.60
CA ILE A 206 -4.61 3.19 11.50
C ILE A 206 -6.06 3.28 11.03
N ALA A 207 -6.32 2.76 9.83
CA ALA A 207 -7.63 2.85 9.20
C ALA A 207 -8.59 1.85 9.85
N ARG A 208 -9.69 2.36 10.41
CA ARG A 208 -10.75 1.53 11.00
C ARG A 208 -12.02 1.62 10.13
N PRO A 209 -12.77 0.51 9.96
CA PRO A 209 -13.91 0.51 9.06
C PRO A 209 -15.11 1.30 9.61
N ILE A 210 -15.31 1.28 10.94
CA ILE A 210 -16.49 1.84 11.61
C ILE A 210 -16.12 3.01 12.53
N LEU A 211 -14.97 2.91 13.21
CA LEU A 211 -14.50 3.90 14.18
C LEU A 211 -13.61 4.98 13.52
N PRO A 212 -13.42 6.15 14.15
CA PRO A 212 -12.49 7.17 13.66
C PRO A 212 -11.06 6.60 13.53
N ASN A 213 -10.25 7.07 12.59
CA ASN A 213 -8.91 6.52 12.43
C ASN A 213 -8.03 6.86 13.65
N LYS A 214 -7.16 5.94 14.07
CA LYS A 214 -6.24 6.20 15.18
C LYS A 214 -4.94 6.83 14.66
N PRO A 215 -4.54 8.03 15.13
CA PRO A 215 -3.28 8.64 14.74
C PRO A 215 -2.11 7.90 15.38
N LEU A 216 -1.23 7.33 14.56
CA LEU A 216 -0.10 6.54 15.03
C LEU A 216 0.96 7.37 15.79
N PRO A 217 1.36 8.59 15.36
CA PRO A 217 2.35 9.39 16.09
C PRO A 217 1.93 9.66 17.55
N LEU A 218 0.66 10.01 17.76
CA LEU A 218 0.13 10.23 19.10
C LEU A 218 0.08 8.95 19.94
N MET A 219 -0.18 7.79 19.32
CA MET A 219 -0.13 6.52 20.05
C MET A 219 1.29 6.20 20.52
N MET A 220 2.30 6.43 19.67
CA MET A 220 3.70 6.19 20.02
C MET A 220 4.14 7.06 21.20
N LEU A 221 3.78 8.34 21.18
CA LEU A 221 4.09 9.27 22.28
C LEU A 221 3.39 8.86 23.58
N LYS A 222 2.11 8.50 23.53
CA LYS A 222 1.33 8.10 24.71
C LYS A 222 1.82 6.81 25.37
N GLU A 223 2.38 5.89 24.59
CA GLU A 223 2.95 4.63 25.08
C GLU A 223 4.44 4.79 25.46
N GLY A 224 5.03 5.97 25.21
CA GLY A 224 6.43 6.24 25.50
C GLY A 224 7.39 5.43 24.61
N THR A 225 7.00 5.07 23.38
CA THR A 225 7.87 4.36 22.43
C THR A 225 8.64 5.30 21.51
N ALA A 226 8.35 6.59 21.57
CA ALA A 226 9.04 7.63 20.82
C ALA A 226 9.00 8.95 21.58
N VAL A 227 9.84 9.89 21.15
CA VAL A 227 9.94 11.27 21.67
C VAL A 227 9.55 12.26 20.58
N VAL A 228 9.25 13.51 20.97
CA VAL A 228 8.92 14.56 20.00
C VAL A 228 10.17 15.01 19.25
N TYR A 229 10.11 15.00 17.92
CA TYR A 229 11.22 15.45 17.08
C TYR A 229 11.16 16.97 16.85
N THR A 230 12.07 17.72 17.47
CA THR A 230 12.05 19.20 17.47
C THR A 230 13.05 19.87 16.51
N SER A 231 13.81 19.10 15.74
CA SER A 231 14.88 19.68 14.90
C SER A 231 14.36 20.21 13.55
N GLY A 232 15.19 20.97 12.82
CA GLY A 232 14.82 21.64 11.56
C GLY A 232 14.16 20.71 10.54
N GLY A 233 13.05 21.17 9.95
CA GLY A 233 12.26 20.40 8.98
C GLY A 233 11.30 19.37 9.60
N ALA A 234 11.00 19.49 10.89
CA ALA A 234 9.96 18.71 11.56
C ALA A 234 8.57 19.13 11.05
N GLU A 235 7.72 18.13 10.81
CA GLU A 235 6.30 18.35 10.52
C GLU A 235 5.46 17.63 11.56
N TYR A 236 4.54 18.36 12.18
CA TYR A 236 3.77 17.88 13.34
C TYR A 236 2.34 17.45 13.00
N GLY A 237 1.99 17.49 11.71
CA GLY A 237 0.65 17.18 11.25
C GLY A 237 -0.40 18.15 11.81
N PRO A 238 -1.67 17.72 11.96
CA PRO A 238 -2.76 18.62 12.36
C PRO A 238 -2.76 19.04 13.84
N TRP A 239 -2.00 18.36 14.71
CA TRP A 239 -2.00 18.65 16.16
C TRP A 239 -0.94 19.68 16.58
N GLY A 240 -0.03 20.05 15.67
CA GLY A 240 1.07 20.94 15.97
C GLY A 240 2.06 20.36 16.98
N LEU A 241 3.08 21.16 17.32
CA LEU A 241 4.09 20.79 18.30
C LEU A 241 3.48 20.61 19.70
N GLU A 242 2.60 21.53 20.11
CA GLU A 242 1.98 21.54 21.44
C GLU A 242 1.17 20.26 21.72
N GLY A 243 0.39 19.79 20.74
CA GLY A 243 -0.41 18.58 20.89
C GLY A 243 0.44 17.31 21.04
N LEU A 244 1.59 17.26 20.36
CA LEU A 244 2.55 16.16 20.51
C LEU A 244 3.30 16.25 21.85
N GLN A 245 3.75 17.44 22.23
CA GLN A 245 4.43 17.69 23.51
C GLN A 245 3.53 17.30 24.68
N LYS A 246 2.25 17.66 24.65
CA LYS A 246 1.28 17.27 25.67
C LYS A 246 1.15 15.75 25.81
N ALA A 247 1.21 15.00 24.71
CA ALA A 247 1.15 13.54 24.72
C ALA A 247 2.43 12.93 25.30
N GLU A 248 3.59 13.51 24.99
CA GLU A 248 4.88 13.11 25.56
C GLU A 248 4.96 13.39 27.06
N ASP A 249 4.56 14.59 27.49
CA ASP A 249 4.55 14.99 28.90
C ASP A 249 3.63 14.09 29.72
N ASP A 250 2.51 13.64 29.15
CA ASP A 250 1.63 12.67 29.78
C ASP A 250 2.30 11.31 29.97
N ALA A 251 2.99 10.80 28.95
CA ALA A 251 3.75 9.56 29.07
C ALA A 251 4.91 9.68 30.08
N ARG A 252 5.55 10.85 30.16
CA ARG A 252 6.60 11.15 31.14
C ARG A 252 6.06 11.16 32.56
N ARG A 253 4.93 11.84 32.81
CA ARG A 253 4.27 11.86 34.14
C ARG A 253 3.89 10.46 34.62
N HIS A 254 3.43 9.60 33.71
CA HIS A 254 3.03 8.24 34.01
C HIS A 254 4.16 7.21 33.89
N ARG A 255 5.41 7.64 33.67
CA ARG A 255 6.60 6.77 33.53
C ARG A 255 6.38 5.60 32.57
N ARG A 256 5.81 5.87 31.39
CA ARG A 256 5.50 4.85 30.38
C ARG A 256 6.68 4.61 29.44
N GLY A 257 6.92 3.35 29.10
CA GLY A 257 7.91 2.94 28.11
C GLY A 257 9.31 3.49 28.40
N LEU A 258 9.85 4.27 27.45
CA LEU A 258 11.14 4.95 27.58
C LEU A 258 11.27 5.72 28.91
N TRP A 259 10.19 6.35 29.38
CA TRP A 259 10.17 7.17 30.59
C TRP A 259 10.17 6.38 31.90
N ALA A 260 10.09 5.05 31.84
CA ALA A 260 10.24 4.18 33.02
C ALA A 260 11.70 4.01 33.45
N ALA A 261 12.66 4.24 32.54
CA ALA A 261 14.07 4.05 32.80
C ALA A 261 14.63 5.16 33.73
N LYS A 262 15.61 4.80 34.57
CA LYS A 262 16.27 5.74 35.49
C LYS A 262 17.14 6.78 34.76
N SER A 263 17.70 6.41 33.61
CA SER A 263 18.54 7.27 32.76
C SER A 263 18.03 7.22 31.32
N VAL A 264 17.25 8.23 30.93
CA VAL A 264 16.72 8.35 29.56
C VAL A 264 17.70 9.15 28.72
N GLU A 265 18.37 8.50 27.77
CA GLU A 265 19.13 9.20 26.72
C GLU A 265 18.18 9.49 25.55
N LEU A 266 18.02 10.76 25.18
CA LEU A 266 17.19 11.14 24.04
C LEU A 266 17.91 10.77 22.72
N PRO A 267 17.18 10.37 21.66
CA PRO A 267 17.79 10.03 20.36
C PRO A 267 18.69 11.13 19.79
N LYS A 268 18.33 12.40 20.01
CA LYS A 268 19.13 13.55 19.59
C LYS A 268 20.49 13.61 20.29
N ASP A 269 20.53 13.29 21.57
CA ASP A 269 21.74 13.35 22.38
C ASP A 269 22.65 12.16 22.11
N TYR A 270 22.07 10.97 21.92
CA TYR A 270 22.79 9.80 21.43
C TYR A 270 23.46 10.07 20.07
N LYS A 271 22.72 10.64 19.10
CA LYS A 271 23.26 10.97 17.77
C LYS A 271 24.42 11.96 17.86
N LYS A 272 24.35 12.93 18.77
CA LYS A 272 25.45 13.87 19.02
C LYS A 272 26.67 13.16 19.63
N ARG A 273 26.46 12.29 20.63
CA ARG A 273 27.53 11.54 21.30
C ARG A 273 28.27 10.61 20.34
N VAL A 274 27.54 9.86 19.52
CA VAL A 274 28.14 8.97 18.51
C VAL A 274 28.92 9.77 17.47
N LYS A 275 28.38 10.91 17.00
CA LYS A 275 29.08 11.78 16.05
C LYS A 275 30.36 12.39 16.64
N ALA A 276 30.34 12.77 17.92
CA ALA A 276 31.51 13.27 18.63
C ALA A 276 32.57 12.17 18.79
N GLY A 277 32.16 10.97 19.22
CA GLY A 277 33.08 9.84 19.40
C GLY A 277 33.69 9.28 18.10
N SER A 278 32.97 9.38 16.97
CA SER A 278 33.56 9.08 15.65
C SER A 278 34.54 10.16 15.19
N GLY A 279 34.29 11.43 15.54
CA GLY A 279 35.17 12.55 15.21
C GLY A 279 36.54 12.44 15.88
N ASP A 280 36.56 12.08 17.17
CA ASP A 280 37.82 11.85 17.89
C ASP A 280 38.60 10.64 17.34
N ALA A 281 37.90 9.57 16.92
CA ALA A 281 38.55 8.40 16.33
C ALA A 281 39.16 8.69 14.94
N ASP A 282 38.50 9.53 14.13
CA ASP A 282 39.00 9.94 12.81
C ASP A 282 40.12 10.99 12.92
N GLU A 283 40.10 11.88 13.91
CA GLU A 283 41.15 12.87 14.16
C GLU A 283 42.43 12.21 14.71
N VAL A 284 42.29 11.22 15.61
CA VAL A 284 43.40 10.37 16.07
C VAL A 284 43.96 9.51 14.92
N ALA A 285 43.14 9.08 13.96
CA ALA A 285 43.58 8.31 12.80
C ALA A 285 44.24 9.15 11.68
N LEU A 286 44.02 10.47 11.65
CA LEU A 286 44.70 11.40 10.73
C LEU A 286 46.02 11.95 11.30
N GLY A 287 46.18 11.96 12.63
CA GLY A 287 47.39 12.46 13.31
C GLY A 287 48.64 11.58 13.16
N ASP A 288 48.50 10.34 12.69
CA ASP A 288 49.58 9.34 12.70
C ASP A 288 49.99 8.83 11.30
N ARG A 289 49.60 9.56 10.23
CA ARG A 289 50.04 9.25 8.87
C ARG A 289 51.23 10.14 8.49
N PRO A 290 52.44 9.58 8.28
CA PRO A 290 53.55 10.39 7.78
C PRO A 290 53.17 11.03 6.45
N GLY A 291 53.49 12.31 6.33
CA GLY A 291 53.12 13.12 5.18
C GLY A 291 53.62 12.50 3.87
N PHE A 292 52.91 12.75 2.77
CA PHE A 292 53.29 12.27 1.43
C PHE A 292 54.77 12.52 1.09
N TRP A 293 55.32 13.65 1.54
CA TRP A 293 56.74 14.03 1.36
C TRP A 293 57.72 13.22 2.22
N GLU A 294 57.32 12.79 3.42
CA GLU A 294 58.13 11.93 4.30
C GLU A 294 58.26 10.50 3.75
N ARG A 295 57.19 10.00 3.12
CA ARG A 295 57.22 8.74 2.37
C ARG A 295 58.10 8.81 1.13
N LEU A 296 58.13 9.97 0.45
CA LEU A 296 58.97 10.18 -0.72
C LEU A 296 60.46 10.26 -0.34
N GLY A 297 60.78 10.93 0.77
CA GLY A 297 62.15 11.02 1.29
C GLY A 297 62.76 9.68 1.69
N ARG A 298 61.95 8.76 2.24
CA ARG A 298 62.38 7.38 2.55
C ARG A 298 62.66 6.52 1.32
N TRP A 299 62.07 6.85 0.16
CA TRP A 299 62.34 6.15 -1.10
C TRP A 299 63.60 6.67 -1.81
N LEU A 300 63.96 7.95 -1.62
CA LEU A 300 65.12 8.58 -2.25
C LEU A 300 66.40 8.55 -1.40
N GLY A 301 66.30 8.31 -0.09
CA GLY A 301 67.43 8.33 0.84
C GLY A 301 68.02 6.96 1.16
N ARG A 302 68.61 6.26 0.18
CA ARG A 302 69.60 5.20 0.44
C ARG A 302 70.55 5.02 -0.74
N LYS A 303 71.58 5.86 -0.80
CA LYS A 303 72.88 5.50 -1.39
C LYS A 303 73.99 6.06 -0.51
N THR A 304 74.85 5.13 -0.11
CA THR A 304 76.14 5.21 0.59
C THR A 304 76.15 5.83 1.98
#